data_AF-A0A3M0WTN9-F1
#
_entry.id   AF-A0A3M0WTN9-F1
#
_cell.length_a   1.000
_cell.length_b   1.000
_cell.length_c   1.000
_cell.angle_alpha   90.00
_cell.angle_beta   90.00
_cell.angle_gamma   90.00
#
_symmetry.space_group_name_H-M   'P 1'
#
loop_
_entity.id
_entity.type
_entity.pdbx_description
1 polymer ?
#
loop_
_entity_poly.entity_id
_entity_poly.type
_entity_poly.pdbx_seq_one_letter_code
_entity_poly.pdbx_strand_id
1 'polypeptide(L)'
;MYKYFVLILFCSFIYAKGQPESPKVIAYKINEEITLDGFLNEKLYQNQPVEKFTQRDPNEGAEPTEPTKVWVGYDSKFLYIGAYMKDSQPETIDRTVARRD
;
A
#
# COMPACT_ATOMS: atom_id res chain seq x y z
N MET A 1 25.17 39.38 48.19
CA MET A 1 26.53 39.17 47.65
C MET A 1 26.61 37.69 47.28
N TYR A 2 26.75 37.17 46.06
CA TYR A 2 27.01 37.60 44.67
C TYR A 2 26.01 36.81 43.79
N LYS A 3 25.23 37.44 42.90
CA LYS A 3 25.53 37.66 41.47
C LYS A 3 25.52 36.38 40.61
N TYR A 4 24.43 36.27 39.83
CA TYR A 4 24.30 35.67 38.48
C TYR A 4 24.64 34.19 38.26
N PHE A 5 23.64 33.41 37.86
CA PHE A 5 23.79 32.54 36.70
C PHE A 5 22.45 32.39 35.95
N VAL A 6 22.25 33.33 35.03
CA VAL A 6 21.34 33.22 33.88
C VAL A 6 21.96 32.24 32.88
N LEU A 7 21.15 31.69 31.96
CA LEU A 7 21.45 30.72 30.88
C LEU A 7 21.43 29.24 31.36
N ILE A 8 20.68 28.31 30.77
CA ILE A 8 20.50 28.11 29.33
C ILE A 8 19.06 27.70 29.03
N LEU A 9 18.44 28.48 28.15
CA LEU A 9 17.27 28.14 27.36
C LEU A 9 17.66 26.94 26.46
N PHE A 10 17.47 25.71 26.94
CA PHE A 10 17.52 24.52 26.09
C PHE A 10 16.23 24.54 25.24
N CYS A 11 16.20 25.43 24.25
CA CYS A 11 15.25 25.32 23.16
C CYS A 11 15.73 24.14 22.33
N SER A 12 15.29 22.95 22.75
CA SER A 12 15.34 21.74 21.96
C SER A 12 14.70 22.11 20.62
N PHE A 13 15.52 22.28 19.59
CA PHE A 13 15.07 22.16 18.21
C PHE A 13 14.54 20.73 18.10
N ILE A 14 13.26 20.55 18.42
CA ILE A 14 12.52 19.36 18.07
C ILE A 14 12.57 19.35 16.55
N TYR A 15 13.47 18.55 16.00
CA TYR A 15 13.38 18.12 14.62
C TYR A 15 12.06 17.37 14.50
N ALA A 16 11.00 18.10 14.14
CA ALA A 16 9.78 17.52 13.66
C ALA A 16 10.13 16.87 12.31
N LYS A 17 10.60 15.62 12.34
CA LYS A 17 10.54 14.77 11.16
C LYS A 17 9.05 14.70 10.81
N GLY A 18 8.65 15.37 9.72
CA GLY A 18 7.29 15.28 9.21
C GLY A 18 6.89 13.81 9.14
N GLN A 19 5.70 13.47 9.64
CA GLN A 19 5.20 12.11 9.53
C GLN A 19 5.31 11.69 8.06
N PRO A 20 5.81 10.47 7.77
CA PRO A 20 5.85 9.99 6.40
C PRO A 20 4.44 10.07 5.82
N GLU A 21 4.30 10.78 4.69
CA GLU A 21 3.00 10.89 4.03
C GLU A 21 2.48 9.48 3.73
N SER A 22 1.23 9.21 4.12
CA SER A 22 0.61 7.92 3.81
C SER A 22 0.55 7.72 2.29
N PRO A 23 0.84 6.51 1.78
CA PRO A 23 0.73 6.22 0.36
C PRO A 23 -0.66 6.59 -0.17
N LYS A 24 -0.68 7.26 -1.32
CA LYS A 24 -1.91 7.67 -2.01
C LYS A 24 -2.18 6.73 -3.17
N VAL A 25 -3.44 6.36 -3.35
CA VAL A 25 -3.90 5.54 -4.47
C VAL A 25 -4.93 6.31 -5.28
N ILE A 26 -4.93 6.12 -6.60
CA ILE A 26 -5.96 6.67 -7.48
C ILE A 26 -7.08 5.64 -7.57
N ALA A 27 -8.30 6.07 -7.27
CA ALA A 27 -9.50 5.27 -7.50
C ALA A 27 -10.22 5.77 -8.77
N TYR A 28 -10.43 4.86 -9.72
CA TYR A 28 -11.06 5.18 -11.00
C TYR A 28 -12.57 5.00 -10.92
N LYS A 29 -13.34 6.02 -11.31
CA LYS A 29 -14.79 5.88 -11.44
C LYS A 29 -15.10 4.98 -12.65
N ILE A 30 -15.85 3.92 -12.43
CA ILE A 30 -16.28 3.01 -13.51
C ILE A 30 -17.71 3.33 -13.95
N ASN A 31 -17.99 3.12 -15.22
CA ASN A 31 -19.34 3.23 -15.81
C ASN A 31 -19.76 1.94 -16.53
N GLU A 32 -18.95 0.89 -16.41
CA GLU A 32 -19.18 -0.43 -16.98
C GLU A 32 -19.28 -1.47 -15.86
N GLU A 33 -19.94 -2.58 -16.16
CA GLU A 33 -20.06 -3.70 -15.23
C GLU A 33 -18.72 -4.44 -15.11
N ILE A 34 -18.32 -4.77 -13.89
CA ILE A 34 -17.14 -5.59 -13.61
C ILE A 34 -17.60 -7.02 -13.35
N THR A 35 -17.02 -7.99 -14.05
CA THR A 35 -17.31 -9.40 -13.82
C THR A 35 -16.31 -9.94 -12.81
N LEU A 36 -16.79 -10.45 -11.67
CA LEU A 36 -15.91 -11.00 -10.62
C LEU A 36 -15.56 -12.47 -10.91
N ASP A 37 -14.86 -12.71 -12.02
CA ASP A 37 -14.42 -14.06 -12.45
C ASP A 37 -12.92 -14.33 -12.20
N GLY A 38 -12.18 -13.29 -11.76
CA GLY A 38 -10.74 -13.37 -11.49
C GLY A 38 -9.85 -13.02 -12.69
N PHE A 39 -10.42 -12.75 -13.86
CA PHE A 39 -9.69 -12.21 -15.00
C PHE A 39 -9.66 -10.68 -14.92
N LEU A 40 -8.51 -10.08 -15.22
CA LEU A 40 -8.31 -8.63 -15.17
C LEU A 40 -8.36 -8.03 -16.58
N ASN A 41 -9.50 -8.11 -17.26
CA ASN A 41 -9.61 -7.78 -18.69
C ASN A 41 -10.40 -6.47 -18.97
N GLU A 42 -11.15 -5.98 -18.00
CA GLU A 42 -11.98 -4.78 -18.07
C GLU A 42 -11.14 -3.49 -18.17
N LYS A 43 -11.76 -2.37 -18.60
CA LYS A 43 -11.02 -1.12 -18.82
C LYS A 43 -10.40 -0.58 -17.53
N LEU A 44 -10.99 -0.87 -16.37
CA LEU A 44 -10.42 -0.54 -15.07
C LEU A 44 -8.95 -0.99 -14.99
N TYR A 45 -8.66 -2.22 -15.42
CA TYR A 45 -7.34 -2.86 -15.30
C TYR A 45 -6.34 -2.43 -16.39
N GLN A 46 -6.79 -1.66 -17.38
CA GLN A 46 -5.92 -1.02 -18.38
C GLN A 46 -5.35 0.33 -17.90
N ASN A 47 -5.88 0.89 -16.79
CA ASN A 47 -5.35 2.09 -16.18
C ASN A 47 -4.00 1.82 -15.50
N GLN A 48 -3.32 2.90 -15.09
CA GLN A 48 -2.06 2.79 -14.35
C GLN A 48 -2.29 2.11 -12.99
N PRO A 49 -1.64 0.97 -12.71
CA PRO A 49 -1.71 0.34 -11.40
C PRO A 49 -0.89 1.09 -10.34
N VAL A 50 -1.24 0.82 -9.09
CA VAL A 50 -0.30 1.00 -7.96
C VAL A 50 0.71 -0.15 -8.02
N GLU A 51 2.00 0.18 -8.00
CA GLU A 51 3.10 -0.81 -8.04
C GLU A 51 4.13 -0.62 -6.91
N LYS A 52 4.08 0.52 -6.20
CA LYS A 52 5.06 0.88 -5.16
C LYS A 52 4.69 0.23 -3.82
N PHE A 53 4.83 -1.09 -3.76
CA PHE A 53 4.65 -1.86 -2.53
C PHE A 53 5.96 -2.01 -1.78
N THR A 54 5.88 -2.24 -0.48
CA THR A 54 7.01 -2.63 0.36
C THR A 54 6.79 -4.05 0.86
N GLN A 55 7.86 -4.78 1.02
CA GLN A 55 7.82 -6.13 1.55
C GLN A 55 7.47 -6.10 3.05
N ARG A 56 6.61 -7.02 3.48
CA ARG A 56 6.31 -7.22 4.90
C ARG A 56 7.22 -8.28 5.51
N ASP A 57 7.30 -9.41 4.84
CA ASP A 57 8.11 -10.57 5.22
C ASP A 57 8.91 -11.04 4.00
N PRO A 58 10.13 -11.62 4.18
CA PRO A 58 10.86 -11.80 5.43
C PRO A 58 11.60 -10.54 5.92
N ASN A 59 11.79 -9.55 5.05
CA ASN A 59 12.49 -8.30 5.37
C ASN A 59 11.53 -7.11 5.21
N GLU A 60 11.06 -6.59 6.34
CA GLU A 60 10.07 -5.52 6.38
C GLU A 60 10.62 -4.21 5.80
N GLY A 61 9.82 -3.54 4.97
CA GLY A 61 10.14 -2.25 4.36
C GLY A 61 11.08 -2.32 3.16
N ALA A 62 11.61 -3.50 2.82
CA ALA A 62 12.43 -3.68 1.62
C ALA A 62 11.59 -3.57 0.33
N GLU A 63 12.27 -3.41 -0.81
CA GLU A 63 11.63 -3.57 -2.13
C GLU A 63 11.11 -5.01 -2.28
N PRO A 64 9.92 -5.20 -2.89
CA PRO A 64 9.33 -6.52 -3.06
C PRO A 64 10.15 -7.36 -4.03
N THR A 65 10.31 -8.65 -3.74
CA THR A 65 11.02 -9.60 -4.61
C THR A 65 10.23 -9.94 -5.87
N GLU A 66 8.90 -9.82 -5.82
CA GLU A 66 7.98 -10.18 -6.91
C GLU A 66 7.05 -9.00 -7.26
N PRO A 67 6.77 -8.75 -8.55
CA PRO A 67 5.88 -7.66 -8.97
C PRO A 67 4.46 -7.83 -8.44
N THR A 68 3.95 -6.77 -7.81
CA THR A 68 2.54 -6.63 -7.41
C THR A 68 1.94 -5.41 -8.08
N LYS A 69 0.76 -5.58 -8.69
CA LYS A 69 -0.01 -4.51 -9.32
C LYS A 69 -1.41 -4.48 -8.73
N VAL A 70 -1.88 -3.32 -8.30
CA VAL A 70 -3.22 -3.16 -7.74
C VAL A 70 -3.96 -2.02 -8.42
N TRP A 71 -5.24 -2.25 -8.72
CA TRP A 71 -6.16 -1.26 -9.25
C TRP A 71 -7.31 -1.08 -8.27
N VAL A 72 -7.75 0.18 -8.15
CA VAL A 72 -8.92 0.54 -7.35
C VAL A 72 -9.93 1.22 -8.27
N GLY A 73 -11.12 0.66 -8.34
CA GLY A 73 -12.25 1.20 -9.09
C GLY A 73 -13.46 1.39 -8.20
N TYR A 74 -14.39 2.28 -8.56
CA TYR A 74 -15.63 2.43 -7.81
C TYR A 74 -16.79 2.90 -8.68
N ASP A 75 -18.00 2.51 -8.29
CA ASP A 75 -19.26 3.06 -8.81
C ASP A 75 -20.12 3.61 -7.65
N SER A 76 -21.42 3.84 -7.88
CA SER A 76 -22.33 4.35 -6.84
C SER A 76 -22.65 3.35 -5.72
N LYS A 77 -22.31 2.08 -5.89
CA LYS A 77 -22.70 0.95 -5.03
C LYS A 77 -21.50 0.20 -4.46
N PHE A 78 -20.42 0.06 -5.22
CA PHE A 78 -19.31 -0.83 -4.88
C PHE A 78 -17.93 -0.18 -5.05
N LEU A 79 -16.99 -0.67 -4.25
CA LEU A 79 -15.55 -0.47 -4.40
C LEU A 79 -14.95 -1.78 -4.92
N TYR A 80 -14.23 -1.70 -6.03
CA TYR A 80 -13.58 -2.84 -6.69
C TYR A 80 -12.08 -2.74 -6.48
N ILE A 81 -11.48 -3.85 -6.04
CA ILE A 81 -10.03 -3.97 -5.86
C ILE A 81 -9.59 -5.18 -6.68
N GLY A 82 -8.80 -4.93 -7.72
CA GLY A 82 -8.14 -5.98 -8.48
C GLY A 82 -6.66 -6.00 -8.16
N ALA A 83 -6.10 -7.19 -7.97
CA ALA A 83 -4.68 -7.37 -7.70
C ALA A 83 -4.11 -8.45 -8.62
N TYR A 84 -2.98 -8.14 -9.24
CA TYR A 84 -2.13 -9.12 -9.90
C TYR A 84 -0.85 -9.27 -9.07
N MET A 85 -0.64 -10.48 -8.58
CA MET A 85 0.52 -10.85 -7.78
C MET A 85 1.25 -11.94 -8.55
N LYS A 86 2.44 -11.60 -9.08
CA LYS A 86 3.27 -12.60 -9.74
C LYS A 86 3.89 -13.49 -8.66
N ASP A 87 3.94 -14.78 -8.95
CA ASP A 87 4.75 -15.75 -8.22
C ASP A 87 5.58 -16.51 -9.26
N SER A 88 6.89 -16.56 -9.05
CA SER A 88 7.83 -17.25 -9.94
C SER A 88 7.88 -18.76 -9.74
N GLN A 89 7.32 -19.26 -8.62
CA GLN A 89 7.26 -20.66 -8.22
C GLN A 89 5.83 -21.07 -7.82
N PRO A 90 4.83 -20.92 -8.71
CA PRO A 90 3.42 -21.13 -8.39
C PRO A 90 3.08 -22.55 -7.92
N GLU A 91 3.92 -23.54 -8.23
CA GLU A 91 3.83 -24.92 -7.73
C GLU A 91 4.04 -25.05 -6.23
N THR A 92 4.68 -24.06 -5.60
CA THR A 92 5.00 -24.05 -4.16
C THR A 92 3.96 -23.35 -3.31
N ILE A 93 2.96 -22.70 -3.94
CA ILE A 93 1.90 -21.99 -3.23
C ILE A 93 1.13 -22.97 -2.35
N ASP A 94 1.07 -22.69 -1.04
CA ASP A 94 0.26 -23.45 -0.10
C ASP A 94 -1.22 -23.28 -0.44
N ARG A 95 -1.90 -24.43 -0.67
CA ARG A 95 -3.32 -24.50 -1.02
C ARG A 95 -4.19 -24.85 0.18
N THR A 96 -3.58 -24.95 1.36
CA THR A 96 -4.29 -25.25 2.60
C THR A 96 -5.20 -24.07 2.93
N VAL A 97 -6.50 -24.29 2.82
CA VAL A 97 -7.49 -23.31 3.27
C VAL A 97 -7.55 -23.40 4.78
N ALA A 98 -6.96 -22.42 5.47
CA ALA A 98 -7.20 -22.24 6.89
C ALA A 98 -8.70 -22.09 7.11
N ARG A 99 -9.29 -22.92 7.99
CA ARG A 99 -10.68 -22.72 8.37
C ARG A 99 -10.79 -21.35 9.02
N ARG A 100 -11.59 -20.48 8.41
CA ARG A 100 -12.07 -19.27 9.07
C ARG A 100 -13.27 -19.70 9.92
N ASP A 101 -13.03 -19.88 11.21
CA ASP A 101 -14.08 -19.97 12.24
C ASP A 101 -14.54 -18.58 12.69
#